data_AF-A0A9N7VKB1-F1
#
_entry.id   AF-A0A9N7VKB1-F1
#
_cell.length_a   1.000
_cell.length_b   1.000
_cell.length_c   1.000
_cell.angle_alpha   90.00
_cell.angle_beta   90.00
_cell.angle_gamma   90.00
#
_symmetry.space_group_name_H-M   'P 1'
#
loop_
_entity.id
_entity.type
_entity.pdbx_description
1 polymer ?
#
loop_
_entity_poly.entity_id
_entity_poly.type
_entity_poly.pdbx_seq_one_letter_code
_entity_poly.pdbx_strand_id
1 'polypeptide(L)'
;MVWCERDAHIGLDLRHAQVVALSTGTKCINGEYLSDQGQVVNDCHAEVTARRALLRFLYSQLELFLSKRPEDWEESIFVRHKECGFRLRDDVHFHMYISTSPCGDGRLNSPYEISTDLHSSRHLMRKHRNHLRTKIESGEGTVPVRCRGPVQTWDGVLQGEQLITMSCTDKITRWNVLGLQGALLSHFLEPVYLQSVTVGSLRHTGHLGRVVSQRQERLGPLPATYRRNQPLLSGTTDSTETPGLLFVGEMNAGRGSE
;
A
#
# COMPACT_ATOMS: atom_id res chain seq x y z
N MET A 1 -9.89 5.29 1.54
CA MET A 1 -10.61 4.85 2.76
C MET A 1 -9.89 3.64 3.34
N VAL A 2 -9.80 3.53 4.65
CA VAL A 2 -9.34 2.33 5.36
C VAL A 2 -10.42 1.95 6.36
N TRP A 3 -10.78 0.67 6.39
CA TRP A 3 -11.67 0.12 7.40
C TRP A 3 -11.00 -1.04 8.13
N CYS A 4 -11.46 -1.24 9.34
CA CYS A 4 -11.09 -2.31 10.24
C CYS A 4 -12.28 -3.27 10.34
N GLU A 5 -12.04 -4.55 10.15
CA GLU A 5 -12.98 -5.60 10.48
C GLU A 5 -12.56 -6.24 11.81
N ARG A 6 -13.50 -6.44 12.73
CA ARG A 6 -13.31 -7.20 13.98
C ARG A 6 -14.07 -8.53 13.87
N ASP A 7 -13.68 -9.53 14.66
CA ASP A 7 -14.31 -10.86 14.69
C ASP A 7 -14.27 -11.61 13.34
N ALA A 8 -13.20 -11.44 12.57
CA ALA A 8 -13.07 -11.97 11.21
C ALA A 8 -12.96 -13.51 11.09
N HIS A 9 -13.24 -14.26 12.17
CA HIS A 9 -13.23 -15.73 12.19
C HIS A 9 -14.31 -16.37 11.28
N ILE A 10 -15.32 -15.61 10.84
CA ILE A 10 -16.49 -16.11 10.10
C ILE A 10 -16.51 -15.59 8.63
N GLY A 11 -15.43 -14.93 8.19
CA GLY A 11 -15.39 -14.24 6.89
C GLY A 11 -15.94 -12.81 6.98
N LEU A 12 -15.87 -12.07 5.86
CA LEU A 12 -16.14 -10.63 5.83
C LEU A 12 -17.60 -10.30 6.25
N ASP A 13 -17.83 -9.84 7.48
CA ASP A 13 -19.14 -9.33 7.93
C ASP A 13 -19.12 -7.81 7.99
N LEU A 14 -19.78 -7.17 7.02
CA LEU A 14 -19.87 -5.71 6.91
C LEU A 14 -20.52 -5.05 8.16
N ARG A 15 -21.25 -5.80 8.98
CA ARG A 15 -21.83 -5.28 10.23
C ARG A 15 -20.77 -5.04 11.31
N HIS A 16 -19.63 -5.71 11.22
CA HIS A 16 -18.48 -5.52 12.11
C HIS A 16 -17.37 -4.68 11.45
N ALA A 17 -17.62 -4.13 10.26
CA ALA A 17 -16.70 -3.24 9.58
C ALA A 17 -16.83 -1.81 10.09
N GLN A 18 -15.71 -1.22 10.53
CA GLN A 18 -15.62 0.16 10.98
C GLN A 18 -14.68 0.94 10.07
N VAL A 19 -15.16 2.03 9.46
CA VAL A 19 -14.28 2.97 8.74
C VAL A 19 -13.41 3.71 9.75
N VAL A 20 -12.10 3.51 9.68
CA VAL A 20 -11.13 4.11 10.62
C VAL A 20 -10.37 5.30 10.02
N ALA A 21 -10.33 5.40 8.68
CA ALA A 21 -9.75 6.54 8.00
C ALA A 21 -10.42 6.81 6.64
N LEU A 22 -10.71 8.08 6.38
CA LEU A 22 -11.18 8.57 5.09
C LEU A 22 -10.34 9.76 4.66
N SER A 23 -10.03 9.84 3.37
CA SER A 23 -9.22 10.90 2.80
C SER A 23 -9.49 11.04 1.30
N THR A 24 -9.15 12.20 0.77
CA THR A 24 -9.11 12.52 -0.66
C THR A 24 -7.81 13.24 -0.98
N GLY A 25 -7.48 13.37 -2.26
CA GLY A 25 -6.32 14.12 -2.74
C GLY A 25 -5.49 13.41 -3.80
N THR A 26 -4.85 14.19 -4.67
CA THR A 26 -4.12 13.73 -5.87
C THR A 26 -2.81 14.50 -6.11
N LYS A 27 -2.40 15.35 -5.15
CA LYS A 27 -1.24 16.23 -5.29
C LYS A 27 -0.22 16.02 -4.17
N CYS A 28 1.00 16.45 -4.45
CA CYS A 28 2.08 16.56 -3.48
C CYS A 28 2.46 18.02 -3.33
N ILE A 29 3.23 18.30 -2.28
CA ILE A 29 3.77 19.63 -2.05
C ILE A 29 4.81 19.98 -3.12
N ASN A 30 5.04 21.29 -3.30
CA ASN A 30 6.20 21.80 -4.02
C ASN A 30 7.41 21.92 -3.07
N GLY A 31 8.62 21.71 -3.58
CA GLY A 31 9.88 21.84 -2.86
C GLY A 31 10.03 23.14 -2.08
N GLU A 32 9.51 24.26 -2.61
CA GLU A 32 9.59 25.59 -1.99
C GLU A 32 8.81 25.70 -0.66
N TYR A 33 7.86 24.79 -0.40
CA TYR A 33 7.04 24.78 0.83
C TYR A 33 7.44 23.66 1.80
N LEU A 34 8.60 23.03 1.62
CA LEU A 34 9.08 22.05 2.58
C LEU A 34 9.31 22.68 3.95
N SER A 35 9.08 21.89 5.00
CA SER A 35 9.30 22.30 6.40
C SER A 35 10.41 21.47 7.03
N ASP A 36 11.40 22.16 7.60
CA ASP A 36 12.49 21.59 8.40
C ASP A 36 12.02 21.20 9.82
N GLN A 37 10.89 21.76 10.27
CA GLN A 37 10.24 21.45 11.55
C GLN A 37 9.20 20.31 11.45
N GLY A 38 9.03 19.69 10.28
CA GLY A 38 8.10 18.57 10.09
C GLY A 38 6.61 18.96 10.21
N GLN A 39 6.27 20.24 9.99
CA GLN A 39 4.90 20.76 10.16
C GLN A 39 4.02 20.58 8.91
N VAL A 40 4.56 20.01 7.85
CA VAL A 40 3.94 19.98 6.52
C VAL A 40 3.87 18.56 5.98
N VAL A 41 2.81 18.26 5.22
CA VAL A 41 2.59 16.94 4.60
C VAL A 41 3.10 16.95 3.16
N ASN A 42 4.16 16.18 2.90
CA ASN A 42 4.79 16.16 1.57
C ASN A 42 3.91 15.49 0.49
N ASP A 43 3.12 14.48 0.87
CA ASP A 43 2.30 13.73 -0.06
C ASP A 43 0.86 13.61 0.44
N CYS A 44 -0.04 14.29 -0.28
CA CYS A 44 -1.46 14.37 0.02
C CYS A 44 -2.31 13.49 -0.89
N HIS A 45 -1.74 12.49 -1.59
CA HIS A 45 -2.56 11.48 -2.24
C HIS A 45 -3.42 10.74 -1.22
N ALA A 46 -4.68 10.49 -1.60
CA ALA A 46 -5.70 9.92 -0.72
C ALA A 46 -5.19 8.69 0.05
N GLU A 47 -4.65 7.69 -0.63
CA GLU A 47 -4.14 6.45 -0.03
C GLU A 47 -2.96 6.69 0.96
N VAL A 48 -2.13 7.70 0.72
CA VAL A 48 -1.03 8.07 1.61
C VAL A 48 -1.55 8.78 2.86
N THR A 49 -2.46 9.75 2.68
CA THR A 49 -3.11 10.45 3.78
C THR A 49 -3.98 9.51 4.62
N ALA A 50 -4.67 8.55 3.98
CA ALA A 50 -5.45 7.53 4.67
C ALA A 50 -4.57 6.69 5.60
N ARG A 51 -3.38 6.28 5.14
CA ARG A 51 -2.42 5.58 6.00
C ARG A 51 -1.96 6.47 7.16
N ARG A 52 -1.69 7.75 6.93
CA ARG A 52 -1.30 8.68 8.01
C ARG A 52 -2.41 8.82 9.06
N ALA A 53 -3.66 8.92 8.63
CA ALA A 53 -4.82 8.93 9.53
C ALA A 53 -4.96 7.59 10.28
N LEU A 54 -4.72 6.45 9.63
CA LEU A 54 -4.65 5.15 10.27
C LEU A 54 -3.60 5.13 11.41
N LEU A 55 -2.44 5.77 11.25
CA LEU A 55 -1.45 5.82 12.34
C LEU A 55 -2.00 6.49 13.60
N ARG A 56 -2.81 7.54 13.46
CA ARG A 56 -3.47 8.18 14.60
C ARG A 56 -4.45 7.22 15.27
N PHE A 57 -5.21 6.46 14.49
CA PHE A 57 -6.07 5.41 15.01
C PHE A 57 -5.26 4.35 15.78
N LEU A 58 -4.14 3.88 15.25
CA LEU A 58 -3.27 2.92 15.96
C LEU A 58 -2.73 3.49 17.28
N TYR A 59 -2.33 4.76 17.32
CA TYR A 59 -1.94 5.42 18.58
C TYR A 59 -3.10 5.45 19.58
N SER A 60 -4.30 5.86 19.16
CA SER A 60 -5.48 5.87 20.04
C SER A 60 -5.85 4.47 20.55
N GLN A 61 -5.63 3.42 19.77
CA GLN A 61 -5.86 2.04 20.20
C GLN A 61 -4.81 1.55 21.21
N LEU A 62 -3.57 2.03 21.12
CA LEU A 62 -2.54 1.81 22.15
C LEU A 62 -2.88 2.55 23.44
N GLU A 63 -3.31 3.81 23.36
CA GLU A 63 -3.76 4.59 24.52
C GLU A 63 -4.95 3.91 25.22
N LEU A 64 -5.89 3.37 24.44
CA LEU A 64 -7.03 2.62 24.95
C LEU A 64 -6.57 1.35 25.70
N PHE A 65 -5.63 0.60 25.12
CA PHE A 65 -5.06 -0.58 25.78
C PHE A 65 -4.32 -0.26 27.08
N LEU A 66 -3.66 0.91 27.13
CA LEU A 66 -2.89 1.38 28.29
C LEU A 66 -3.72 2.16 29.32
N SER A 67 -5.03 2.29 29.09
CA SER A 67 -5.95 2.92 30.03
C SER A 67 -5.97 2.18 31.37
N LYS A 68 -6.27 2.91 32.44
CA LYS A 68 -6.44 2.33 33.78
C LYS A 68 -7.76 1.57 33.94
N ARG A 69 -8.68 1.71 32.99
CA ARG A 69 -10.02 1.14 33.05
C ARG A 69 -10.03 -0.24 32.37
N PRO A 70 -10.39 -1.32 33.10
CA PRO A 70 -10.49 -2.66 32.54
C PRO A 70 -11.61 -2.85 31.50
N GLU A 71 -12.40 -1.86 31.17
CA GLU A 71 -13.32 -1.96 30.02
C GLU A 71 -12.63 -1.52 28.72
N ASP A 72 -11.65 -0.62 28.82
CA ASP A 72 -10.99 -0.01 27.65
C ASP A 72 -10.01 -1.00 26.98
N TRP A 73 -9.28 -1.81 27.75
CA TRP A 73 -8.33 -2.79 27.17
C TRP A 73 -9.02 -3.86 26.31
N GLU A 74 -10.24 -4.28 26.65
CA GLU A 74 -11.00 -5.27 25.87
C GLU A 74 -11.47 -4.71 24.52
N GLU A 75 -11.73 -3.40 24.46
CA GLU A 75 -12.13 -2.70 23.24
C GLU A 75 -10.96 -2.43 22.28
N SER A 76 -9.72 -2.49 22.78
CA SER A 76 -8.53 -2.30 21.94
C SER A 76 -8.37 -3.42 20.92
N ILE A 77 -7.90 -3.04 19.73
CA ILE A 77 -7.49 -3.99 18.69
C ILE A 77 -6.14 -4.69 18.97
N PHE A 78 -5.47 -4.32 20.06
CA PHE A 78 -4.14 -4.84 20.38
C PHE A 78 -4.18 -5.81 21.56
N VAL A 79 -3.22 -6.74 21.55
CA VAL A 79 -2.90 -7.61 22.67
C VAL A 79 -1.41 -7.54 22.97
N ARG A 80 -1.04 -7.82 24.22
CA ARG A 80 0.36 -7.84 24.63
C ARG A 80 1.06 -9.06 24.02
N HIS A 81 2.24 -8.85 23.44
CA HIS A 81 3.06 -9.94 22.90
C HIS A 81 4.38 -10.08 23.67
N LYS A 82 4.84 -11.33 23.86
CA LYS A 82 5.89 -11.67 24.83
C LYS A 82 7.27 -11.07 24.51
N GLU A 83 7.52 -10.73 23.24
CA GLU A 83 8.82 -10.22 22.77
C GLU A 83 8.75 -8.80 22.18
N CYS A 84 7.62 -8.42 21.58
CA CYS A 84 7.46 -7.17 20.83
C CYS A 84 6.22 -6.43 21.36
N GLY A 85 6.35 -5.73 22.49
CA GLY A 85 5.33 -4.84 23.06
C GLY A 85 3.87 -5.31 22.87
N PHE A 86 3.25 -4.87 21.77
CA PHE A 86 1.90 -5.19 21.36
C PHE A 86 1.83 -5.77 19.94
N ARG A 87 0.84 -6.62 19.69
CA ARG A 87 0.51 -7.12 18.35
C ARG A 87 -0.98 -6.92 18.08
N LEU A 88 -1.36 -6.82 16.81
CA LEU A 88 -2.75 -6.81 16.40
C LEU A 88 -3.41 -8.14 16.81
N ARG A 89 -4.67 -8.09 17.27
CA ARG A 89 -5.45 -9.30 17.50
C ARG A 89 -5.65 -10.07 16.18
N ASP A 90 -5.71 -11.40 16.29
CA ASP A 90 -5.79 -12.30 15.12
C ASP A 90 -7.13 -12.21 14.38
N ASP A 91 -8.17 -11.70 15.05
CA ASP A 91 -9.52 -11.49 14.53
C ASP A 91 -9.71 -10.09 13.91
N VAL A 92 -8.66 -9.27 13.86
CA VAL A 92 -8.72 -7.90 13.36
C VAL A 92 -7.97 -7.77 12.03
N HIS A 93 -8.67 -7.28 11.00
CA HIS A 93 -8.09 -7.08 9.67
C HIS A 93 -8.28 -5.64 9.18
N PHE A 94 -7.26 -5.10 8.52
CA PHE A 94 -7.35 -3.80 7.84
C PHE A 94 -7.48 -3.95 6.34
N HIS A 95 -8.35 -3.15 5.76
CA HIS A 95 -8.62 -3.16 4.33
C HIS A 95 -8.56 -1.74 3.79
N MET A 96 -8.06 -1.58 2.57
CA MET A 96 -7.93 -0.28 1.93
C MET A 96 -8.78 -0.21 0.67
N TYR A 97 -9.53 0.88 0.53
CA TYR A 97 -10.21 1.24 -0.71
C TYR A 97 -9.57 2.49 -1.32
N ILE A 98 -9.27 2.42 -2.61
CA ILE A 98 -8.76 3.52 -3.42
C ILE A 98 -9.71 3.72 -4.61
N SER A 99 -10.18 4.93 -4.89
CA SER A 99 -11.18 5.13 -5.94
C SER A 99 -10.65 4.86 -7.36
N THR A 100 -9.35 4.98 -7.59
CA THR A 100 -8.69 4.72 -8.88
C THR A 100 -7.35 4.02 -8.65
N SER A 101 -6.82 3.33 -9.67
CA SER A 101 -5.53 2.62 -9.54
C SER A 101 -4.43 3.57 -9.02
N PRO A 102 -3.63 3.15 -8.00
CA PRO A 102 -2.63 4.01 -7.39
C PRO A 102 -1.62 4.50 -8.43
N CYS A 103 -1.21 5.76 -8.32
CA CYS A 103 -0.25 6.33 -9.26
C CYS A 103 1.07 5.53 -9.29
N GLY A 104 1.77 5.60 -10.42
CA GLY A 104 2.96 4.80 -10.68
C GLY A 104 2.65 3.60 -11.57
N ASP A 105 3.39 2.51 -11.38
CA ASP A 105 3.38 1.36 -12.28
C ASP A 105 2.03 0.60 -12.28
N GLY A 106 1.27 0.66 -11.17
CA GLY A 106 -0.07 0.11 -11.08
C GLY A 106 -1.09 0.76 -12.01
N ARG A 107 -0.83 1.98 -12.49
CA ARG A 107 -1.69 2.73 -13.42
C ARG A 107 -1.25 2.60 -14.89
N LEU A 108 -0.04 2.12 -15.18
CA LEU A 108 0.56 2.16 -16.53
C LEU A 108 0.07 1.09 -17.51
N ASN A 109 -1.08 0.46 -17.28
CA ASN A 109 -1.53 -0.58 -18.19
C ASN A 109 -2.16 0.04 -19.45
N SER A 110 -1.60 -0.29 -20.63
CA SER A 110 -2.23 -0.01 -21.92
C SER A 110 -3.18 -1.17 -22.26
N PRO A 111 -4.48 -0.92 -22.49
CA PRO A 111 -5.45 -1.97 -22.85
C PRO A 111 -5.05 -2.81 -24.08
N TYR A 112 -4.19 -2.27 -24.95
CA TYR A 112 -3.73 -2.93 -26.17
C TYR A 112 -2.61 -3.97 -25.96
N GLU A 113 -1.98 -4.00 -24.79
CA GLU A 113 -0.82 -4.85 -24.54
C GLU A 113 -1.19 -6.25 -24.00
N ILE A 114 -2.43 -6.47 -23.53
CA ILE A 114 -2.89 -7.79 -23.08
C ILE A 114 -3.19 -8.72 -24.27
N SER A 115 -3.48 -8.16 -25.46
CA SER A 115 -3.78 -8.93 -26.67
C SER A 115 -2.55 -9.23 -27.55
N THR A 116 -1.38 -8.66 -27.25
CA THR A 116 -0.21 -8.67 -28.17
C THR A 116 0.98 -9.51 -27.71
N ASP A 117 0.82 -10.35 -26.68
CA ASP A 117 1.86 -11.32 -26.25
C ASP A 117 2.20 -12.40 -27.30
N LEU A 118 1.68 -12.31 -28.53
CA LEU A 118 1.91 -13.28 -29.61
C LEU A 118 2.78 -12.79 -30.78
N HIS A 119 3.00 -11.49 -31.01
CA HIS A 119 3.75 -11.06 -32.20
C HIS A 119 4.68 -9.85 -31.97
N SER A 120 5.98 -10.17 -31.99
CA SER A 120 7.14 -9.36 -32.42
C SER A 120 6.90 -7.88 -32.76
N SER A 121 7.13 -6.99 -31.79
CA SER A 121 7.90 -5.72 -31.92
C SER A 121 7.53 -4.76 -30.78
N ARG A 122 8.33 -4.69 -29.69
CA ARG A 122 8.35 -3.57 -28.70
C ARG A 122 9.36 -3.82 -27.57
N HIS A 123 10.64 -4.00 -27.91
CA HIS A 123 11.71 -4.19 -26.92
C HIS A 123 11.95 -2.95 -26.03
N LEU A 124 11.47 -1.76 -26.44
CA LEU A 124 11.64 -0.48 -25.75
C LEU A 124 10.65 -0.27 -24.59
N MET A 125 9.37 -0.67 -24.72
CA MET A 125 8.37 -0.49 -23.65
C MET A 125 8.52 -1.51 -22.52
N ARG A 126 9.11 -2.68 -22.82
CA ARG A 126 9.46 -3.69 -21.81
C ARG A 126 10.55 -3.23 -20.84
N LYS A 127 11.37 -2.24 -21.23
CA LYS A 127 12.47 -1.71 -20.39
C LYS A 127 12.02 -0.87 -19.20
N HIS A 128 10.78 -0.37 -19.15
CA HIS A 128 10.34 0.54 -18.07
C HIS A 128 9.28 -0.03 -17.12
N ARG A 129 8.82 -1.26 -17.34
CA ARG A 129 7.94 -1.97 -16.39
C ARG A 129 8.71 -2.33 -15.12
N ASN A 130 8.01 -2.41 -13.98
CA ASN A 130 8.58 -2.71 -12.66
C ASN A 130 9.66 -1.74 -12.16
N HIS A 131 9.82 -0.57 -12.79
CA HIS A 131 10.72 0.47 -12.31
C HIS A 131 10.06 1.28 -11.21
N LEU A 132 10.86 1.77 -10.28
CA LEU A 132 10.44 2.79 -9.31
C LEU A 132 10.07 4.07 -10.04
N ARG A 133 9.05 4.78 -9.54
CA ARG A 133 8.54 6.01 -10.16
C ARG A 133 8.36 7.10 -9.13
N THR A 134 8.50 8.33 -9.59
CA THR A 134 8.38 9.54 -8.76
C THR A 134 7.25 10.39 -9.31
N LYS A 135 6.57 11.09 -8.41
CA LYS A 135 5.50 12.02 -8.74
C LYS A 135 6.09 13.28 -9.35
N ILE A 136 5.36 13.83 -10.31
CA ILE A 136 5.73 15.10 -10.92
C ILE A 136 5.20 16.20 -10.01
N GLU A 137 6.08 17.13 -9.64
CA GLU A 137 5.70 18.33 -8.91
C GLU A 137 4.65 19.13 -9.68
N SER A 138 3.66 19.69 -8.97
CA SER A 138 2.52 20.40 -9.57
C SER A 138 1.66 19.58 -10.55
N GLY A 139 1.83 18.25 -10.61
CA GLY A 139 1.05 17.34 -11.45
C GLY A 139 0.53 16.12 -10.68
N GLU A 140 -0.30 15.33 -11.37
CA GLU A 140 -0.88 14.07 -10.81
C GLU A 140 -0.22 12.81 -11.41
N GLY A 141 0.72 13.02 -12.33
CA GLY A 141 1.44 11.97 -13.05
C GLY A 141 2.67 11.46 -12.32
N THR A 142 3.34 10.48 -12.93
CA THR A 142 4.62 9.96 -12.43
C THR A 142 5.61 9.76 -13.57
N VAL A 143 6.89 9.86 -13.26
CA VAL A 143 8.02 9.57 -14.17
C VAL A 143 8.92 8.48 -13.58
N PRO A 144 9.61 7.66 -14.40
CA PRO A 144 10.60 6.70 -13.90
C PRO A 144 11.69 7.40 -13.08
N VAL A 145 12.17 6.75 -12.01
CA VAL A 145 13.33 7.22 -11.25
C VAL A 145 14.57 7.22 -12.16
N ARG A 146 15.33 8.31 -12.14
CA ARG A 146 16.62 8.39 -12.84
C ARG A 146 17.71 7.79 -11.93
N CYS A 147 18.23 6.60 -12.27
CA CYS A 147 19.18 5.85 -11.43
C CYS A 147 20.60 6.45 -11.29
N ARG A 148 20.89 7.62 -11.89
CA ARG A 148 22.23 8.23 -11.93
C ARG A 148 22.26 9.73 -11.56
N GLY A 149 21.25 10.21 -10.83
CA GLY A 149 21.25 11.58 -10.31
C GLY A 149 21.97 11.68 -8.96
N PRO A 150 22.42 12.89 -8.56
CA PRO A 150 22.84 13.14 -7.18
C PRO A 150 21.70 12.83 -6.21
N VAL A 151 22.06 12.47 -4.96
CA VAL A 151 21.09 12.34 -3.88
C VAL A 151 20.42 13.70 -3.68
N GLN A 152 19.10 13.71 -3.52
CA GLN A 152 18.36 14.93 -3.24
C GLN A 152 18.89 15.60 -1.96
N THR A 153 19.25 16.87 -2.06
CA THR A 153 19.66 17.71 -0.93
C THR A 153 18.59 18.74 -0.60
N TRP A 154 18.54 19.18 0.66
CA TRP A 154 17.56 20.16 1.12
C TRP A 154 17.72 21.52 0.44
N ASP A 155 18.95 22.01 0.40
CA ASP A 155 19.33 23.25 -0.26
C ASP A 155 19.11 23.20 -1.77
N GLY A 156 19.39 22.07 -2.42
CA GLY A 156 19.12 21.84 -3.84
C GLY A 156 17.63 22.00 -4.15
N VAL A 157 16.76 21.37 -3.36
CA VAL A 157 15.30 21.48 -3.56
C VAL A 157 14.80 22.91 -3.37
N LEU A 158 15.29 23.61 -2.34
CA LEU A 158 14.94 25.03 -2.12
C LEU A 158 15.45 25.95 -3.24
N GLN A 159 16.52 25.57 -3.94
CA GLN A 159 17.05 26.27 -5.11
C GLN A 159 16.37 25.86 -6.43
N GLY A 160 15.33 25.01 -6.38
CA GLY A 160 14.53 24.61 -7.54
C GLY A 160 14.87 23.24 -8.12
N GLU A 161 15.69 22.42 -7.45
CA GLU A 161 15.79 21.01 -7.81
C GLU A 161 14.46 20.29 -7.58
N GLN A 162 14.12 19.38 -8.48
CA GLN A 162 12.84 18.67 -8.44
C GLN A 162 12.69 17.84 -7.15
N LEU A 163 11.61 18.08 -6.40
CA LEU A 163 11.26 17.26 -5.23
C LEU A 163 10.94 15.80 -5.65
N ILE A 164 11.57 14.83 -4.98
CA ILE A 164 11.43 13.41 -5.31
C ILE A 164 10.45 12.77 -4.33
N THR A 165 9.19 12.64 -4.74
CA THR A 165 8.19 11.87 -3.98
C THR A 165 7.85 10.57 -4.70
N MET A 166 8.06 9.42 -4.05
CA MET A 166 7.78 8.11 -4.65
C MET A 166 6.29 7.91 -4.97
N SER A 167 6.01 7.12 -6.01
CA SER A 167 4.65 6.80 -6.43
C SER A 167 3.88 5.96 -5.39
N CYS A 168 2.55 6.01 -5.45
CA CYS A 168 1.71 5.29 -4.50
C CYS A 168 1.80 3.77 -4.68
N THR A 169 2.00 3.27 -5.91
CA THR A 169 2.27 1.84 -6.15
C THR A 169 3.55 1.40 -5.42
N ASP A 170 4.62 2.21 -5.48
CA ASP A 170 5.88 1.92 -4.80
C ASP A 170 5.72 1.97 -3.27
N LYS A 171 4.93 2.93 -2.76
CA LYS A 171 4.63 3.06 -1.33
C LYS A 171 3.80 1.88 -0.80
N ILE A 172 2.77 1.44 -1.53
CA ILE A 172 1.98 0.25 -1.17
C ILE A 172 2.88 -1.00 -1.18
N THR A 173 3.74 -1.14 -2.19
CA THR A 173 4.74 -2.23 -2.24
C THR A 173 5.62 -2.22 -0.98
N ARG A 174 6.07 -1.03 -0.53
CA ARG A 174 6.84 -0.87 0.72
C ARG A 174 6.02 -1.27 1.94
N TRP A 175 4.75 -0.91 2.03
CA TRP A 175 3.89 -1.27 3.17
C TRP A 175 3.63 -2.76 3.25
N ASN A 176 3.62 -3.46 2.11
CA ASN A 176 3.52 -4.92 2.08
C ASN A 176 4.77 -5.64 2.61
N VAL A 177 5.86 -4.93 2.87
CA VAL A 177 7.08 -5.52 3.43
C VAL A 177 7.36 -5.00 4.83
N LEU A 178 7.23 -3.69 5.03
CA LEU A 178 7.58 -3.03 6.29
C LEU A 178 6.38 -2.79 7.23
N GLY A 179 5.18 -3.12 6.77
CA GLY A 179 3.93 -2.80 7.46
C GLY A 179 3.51 -1.34 7.31
N LEU A 180 2.29 -1.07 7.75
CA LEU A 180 1.61 0.23 7.66
C LEU A 180 2.11 1.21 8.73
N GLN A 181 2.48 0.70 9.90
CA GLN A 181 2.75 1.44 11.14
C GLN A 181 3.92 2.43 11.04
N GLY A 182 4.90 2.13 10.17
CA GLY A 182 6.11 2.95 10.04
C GLY A 182 7.08 2.78 11.21
N ALA A 183 8.21 3.48 11.14
CA ALA A 183 9.34 3.25 12.04
C ALA A 183 9.03 3.54 13.52
N LEU A 184 8.38 4.66 13.82
CA LEU A 184 8.11 5.06 15.20
C LEU A 184 7.20 4.05 15.92
N LEU A 185 6.09 3.65 15.29
CA LEU A 185 5.19 2.65 15.89
C LEU A 185 5.80 1.25 15.91
N SER A 186 6.77 0.91 15.05
CA SER A 186 7.41 -0.41 15.09
C SER A 186 8.26 -0.67 16.34
N HIS A 187 8.54 0.36 17.15
CA HIS A 187 9.15 0.16 18.47
C HIS A 187 8.17 -0.45 19.49
N PHE A 188 6.86 -0.33 19.24
CA PHE A 188 5.81 -0.80 20.14
C PHE A 188 4.98 -1.94 19.54
N LEU A 189 4.82 -1.93 18.21
CA LEU A 189 3.94 -2.81 17.47
C LEU A 189 4.72 -3.81 16.61
N GLU A 190 4.25 -5.05 16.58
CA GLU A 190 4.53 -5.92 15.44
C GLU A 190 4.01 -5.31 14.11
N PRO A 191 4.60 -5.67 12.96
CA PRO A 191 4.19 -5.10 11.67
C PRO A 191 2.71 -5.36 11.34
N VAL A 192 1.97 -4.28 11.08
CA VAL A 192 0.55 -4.33 10.71
C VAL A 192 0.42 -4.27 9.19
N TYR A 193 -0.32 -5.19 8.59
CA TYR A 193 -0.49 -5.26 7.13
C TYR A 193 -1.95 -5.10 6.71
N LEU A 194 -2.15 -4.79 5.42
CA LEU A 194 -3.47 -4.84 4.80
C LEU A 194 -3.82 -6.28 4.47
N GLN A 195 -5.03 -6.69 4.81
CA GLN A 195 -5.63 -7.94 4.36
C GLN A 195 -6.11 -7.82 2.91
N SER A 196 -6.67 -6.67 2.52
CA SER A 196 -7.08 -6.43 1.14
C SER A 196 -6.88 -4.99 0.67
N VAL A 197 -6.77 -4.83 -0.65
CA VAL A 197 -6.83 -3.55 -1.35
C VAL A 197 -7.88 -3.65 -2.45
N THR A 198 -8.97 -2.90 -2.29
CA THR A 198 -10.03 -2.74 -3.29
C THR A 198 -9.80 -1.44 -4.06
N VAL A 199 -9.97 -1.47 -5.38
CA VAL A 199 -9.93 -0.25 -6.17
C VAL A 199 -11.22 -0.06 -6.96
N GLY A 200 -11.79 1.13 -6.88
CA GLY A 200 -13.06 1.49 -7.52
C GLY A 200 -12.99 1.37 -9.05
N SER A 201 -12.30 2.31 -9.68
CA SER A 201 -12.03 2.27 -11.12
C SER A 201 -10.70 1.55 -11.36
N LEU A 202 -10.77 0.22 -11.41
CA LEU A 202 -9.64 -0.63 -11.80
C LEU A 202 -9.92 -1.19 -13.20
N ARG A 203 -9.19 -0.69 -14.20
CA ARG A 203 -9.28 -1.27 -15.55
C ARG A 203 -8.79 -2.72 -15.57
N HIS A 204 -7.80 -3.08 -14.73
CA HIS A 204 -7.24 -4.45 -14.65
C HIS A 204 -6.61 -4.77 -13.28
N THR A 205 -7.31 -5.49 -12.40
CA THR A 205 -6.82 -5.91 -11.06
C THR A 205 -5.54 -6.74 -11.12
N GLY A 206 -5.42 -7.62 -12.12
CA GLY A 206 -4.26 -8.48 -12.31
C GLY A 206 -2.94 -7.73 -12.57
N HIS A 207 -2.97 -6.53 -13.15
CA HIS A 207 -1.74 -5.76 -13.39
C HIS A 207 -1.15 -5.25 -12.08
N LEU A 208 -1.97 -4.63 -11.23
CA LEU A 208 -1.55 -4.14 -9.92
C LEU A 208 -0.99 -5.29 -9.06
N GLY A 209 -1.66 -6.44 -9.06
CA GLY A 209 -1.19 -7.64 -8.35
C GLY A 209 0.17 -8.12 -8.83
N ARG A 210 0.37 -8.27 -10.15
CA ARG A 210 1.65 -8.67 -10.70
C ARG A 210 2.78 -7.70 -10.35
N VAL A 211 2.54 -6.39 -10.49
CA VAL A 211 3.55 -5.37 -10.16
C VAL A 211 3.95 -5.46 -8.69
N VAL A 212 2.97 -5.52 -7.78
CA VAL A 212 3.23 -5.57 -6.33
C VAL A 212 3.90 -6.88 -5.91
N SER A 213 3.53 -8.02 -6.50
CA SER A 213 4.12 -9.33 -6.18
C SER A 213 5.53 -9.49 -6.77
N GLN A 214 5.74 -9.18 -8.05
CA GLN A 214 7.04 -9.32 -8.73
C GLN A 214 8.15 -8.51 -8.07
N ARG A 215 7.81 -7.35 -7.49
CA ARG A 215 8.77 -6.52 -6.76
C ARG A 215 9.21 -7.13 -5.42
N GLN A 216 8.38 -7.97 -4.81
CA GLN A 216 8.68 -8.62 -3.54
C GLN A 216 9.51 -9.91 -3.71
N GLU A 217 9.43 -10.56 -4.87
CA GLU A 217 10.19 -11.80 -5.20
C GLU A 217 11.70 -11.62 -5.08
N ARG A 218 12.21 -10.41 -5.34
CA ARG A 218 13.65 -10.11 -5.33
C ARG A 218 14.24 -9.87 -3.94
N LEU A 219 13.42 -9.85 -2.90
CA LEU A 219 13.87 -9.58 -1.54
C LEU A 219 14.54 -10.82 -0.93
N GLY A 220 15.60 -10.62 -0.16
CA GLY A 220 16.23 -11.68 0.64
C GLY A 220 15.41 -12.07 1.89
N PRO A 221 16.01 -12.82 2.84
CA PRO A 221 15.35 -13.11 4.11
C PRO A 221 15.00 -11.82 4.88
N LEU A 222 13.84 -11.81 5.52
CA LEU A 222 13.36 -10.68 6.33
C LEU A 222 13.54 -10.99 7.84
N PRO A 223 13.63 -9.96 8.70
CA PRO A 223 13.60 -10.16 10.15
C PRO A 223 12.32 -10.88 10.60
N ALA A 224 12.38 -11.59 11.73
CA ALA A 224 11.38 -12.59 12.12
C ALA A 224 9.91 -12.10 12.12
N THR A 225 9.64 -10.86 12.52
CA THR A 225 8.28 -10.30 12.58
C THR A 225 7.79 -9.70 11.25
N TYR A 226 8.67 -9.57 10.25
CA TYR A 226 8.36 -9.00 8.95
C TYR A 226 8.11 -10.09 7.91
N ARG A 227 7.15 -9.83 7.00
CA ARG A 227 6.78 -10.77 5.96
C ARG A 227 6.50 -10.07 4.64
N ARG A 228 6.52 -10.84 3.55
CA ARG A 228 6.05 -10.42 2.23
C ARG A 228 4.52 -10.54 2.19
N ASN A 229 3.82 -9.46 2.48
CA ASN A 229 2.36 -9.43 2.46
C ASN A 229 1.82 -9.43 1.02
N GLN A 230 0.86 -10.32 0.77
CA GLN A 230 0.12 -10.40 -0.48
C GLN A 230 -1.36 -10.13 -0.17
N PRO A 231 -1.79 -8.85 -0.14
CA PRO A 231 -3.18 -8.52 0.16
C PRO A 231 -4.09 -9.04 -0.96
N LEU A 232 -5.31 -9.44 -0.60
CA LEU A 232 -6.36 -9.71 -1.58
C LEU A 232 -6.60 -8.44 -2.41
N LEU A 233 -6.54 -8.56 -3.74
CA LEU A 233 -6.81 -7.45 -4.65
C LEU A 233 -8.16 -7.64 -5.31
N SER A 234 -9.02 -6.63 -5.18
CA SER A 234 -10.34 -6.62 -5.79
C SER A 234 -10.58 -5.32 -6.57
N GLY A 235 -11.38 -5.41 -7.63
CA GLY A 235 -11.89 -4.27 -8.38
C GLY A 235 -13.40 -4.25 -8.25
N THR A 236 -14.01 -3.08 -8.16
CA THR A 236 -15.46 -2.99 -8.34
C THR A 236 -15.73 -3.01 -9.85
N THR A 237 -16.43 -4.03 -10.34
CA THR A 237 -16.86 -4.03 -11.74
C THR A 237 -17.84 -2.86 -11.95
N ASP A 238 -17.66 -2.09 -13.04
CA ASP A 238 -18.77 -1.31 -13.56
C ASP A 238 -19.88 -2.32 -13.87
N SER A 239 -21.08 -2.04 -13.37
CA SER A 239 -22.21 -2.95 -13.31
C SER A 239 -22.70 -3.38 -14.70
N THR A 240 -22.01 -4.32 -15.34
CA THR A 240 -22.51 -5.16 -16.44
C THR A 240 -21.90 -6.56 -16.47
N GLU A 241 -20.84 -6.85 -15.72
CA GLU A 241 -20.27 -8.21 -15.66
C GLU A 241 -20.02 -8.66 -14.21
N THR A 242 -20.35 -9.93 -13.96
CA THR A 242 -20.38 -10.60 -12.66
C THR A 242 -19.07 -10.45 -11.89
N PRO A 243 -19.11 -10.31 -10.55
CA PRO A 243 -17.91 -10.16 -9.73
C PRO A 243 -17.16 -11.50 -9.67
N GLY A 244 -16.12 -11.65 -10.49
CA GLY A 244 -15.14 -12.73 -10.36
C GLY A 244 -14.16 -12.41 -9.24
N LEU A 245 -14.24 -13.12 -8.11
CA LEU A 245 -13.11 -13.24 -7.18
C LEU A 245 -11.96 -13.91 -7.94
N LEU A 246 -10.93 -13.15 -8.31
CA LEU A 246 -9.69 -13.73 -8.82
C LEU A 246 -8.83 -14.16 -7.62
N PHE A 247 -8.91 -15.44 -7.28
CA PHE A 247 -7.87 -16.10 -6.50
C PHE A 247 -6.60 -16.15 -7.35
N VAL A 248 -5.55 -15.48 -6.92
CA VAL A 248 -4.20 -15.70 -7.47
C VAL A 248 -3.58 -16.81 -6.63
N GLY A 249 -3.83 -18.06 -7.02
CA GLY A 249 -3.26 -19.25 -6.38
C GLY A 249 -3.10 -20.37 -7.40
N GLU A 250 -1.92 -21.01 -7.37
CA GLU A 250 -1.46 -22.17 -8.14
C GLU A 250 -0.79 -21.90 -9.51
N MET A 251 0.53 -21.72 -9.44
CA MET A 251 1.46 -22.18 -10.47
C MET A 251 2.40 -23.21 -9.83
N ASN A 252 2.52 -24.35 -10.50
CA ASN A 252 3.48 -25.47 -10.35
C ASN A 252 3.14 -26.60 -9.37
N ALA A 253 2.39 -27.59 -9.86
CA ALA A 253 2.70 -29.01 -9.65
C ALA A 253 3.02 -29.65 -11.01
N GLY A 254 4.16 -30.33 -11.08
CA GLY A 254 4.81 -30.79 -12.31
C GLY A 254 4.03 -31.85 -13.09
N ARG A 255 4.23 -31.83 -14.40
CA ARG A 255 3.91 -32.96 -15.28
C ARG A 255 4.83 -34.13 -14.91
N GLY A 256 4.25 -35.15 -14.29
CA GLY A 256 4.79 -36.50 -14.34
C GLY A 256 4.50 -37.09 -15.72
N SER A 257 5.56 -37.56 -16.36
CA SER A 257 5.54 -38.37 -17.57
C SER A 257 5.13 -39.80 -17.24
N GLU A 258 4.11 -40.31 -17.94
CA GLU A 258 4.04 -41.70 -18.41
C GLU A 258 3.71 -41.67 -19.90
#